data_AF-A0A645FVL7-F1
#
_entry.id   AF-A0A645FVL7-F1
#
_cell.length_a   1.000
_cell.length_b   1.000
_cell.length_c   1.000
_cell.angle_alpha   90.00
_cell.angle_beta   90.00
_cell.angle_gamma   90.00
#
_symmetry.space_group_name_H-M   'P 1'
#
loop_
_entity.id
_entity.type
_entity.pdbx_description
1 polymer ?
#
loop_
_entity_poly.entity_id
_entity_poly.type
_entity_poly.pdbx_seq_one_letter_code
_entity_poly.pdbx_strand_id
1 'polypeptide(L)'
;MDNFNTSSEKVNAWVDRLESFLDKQGFGESQRAMFFLGTLINRVALAQVEKKHKTKPILKKIQMQGMSEKEVIWLYNDVLEKLIQYEKMSMFTEALMNRFNYYYGLSHNSWKLSEHENVFYIMAGYSYLVGTKPLDITKGEEDAQKEFSMDEEKTE
;
A
#
# COMPACT_ATOMS: atom_id res chain seq x y z
N MET A 1 -1.78 16.82 15.41
CA MET A 1 -1.44 16.13 14.16
C MET A 1 -0.38 16.97 13.49
N ASP A 2 0.80 16.43 13.22
CA ASP A 2 1.75 17.12 12.33
C ASP A 2 1.05 17.35 10.99
N ASN A 3 1.03 18.59 10.54
CA ASN A 3 0.29 18.99 9.35
C ASN A 3 0.92 18.37 8.11
N PHE A 4 0.43 17.20 7.70
CA PHE A 4 0.74 16.61 6.41
C PHE A 4 0.20 17.54 5.32
N ASN A 5 1.10 18.09 4.49
CA ASN A 5 0.71 19.00 3.42
C ASN A 5 1.67 18.85 2.23
N THR A 6 1.14 18.42 1.09
CA THR A 6 1.81 18.40 -0.21
C THR A 6 1.35 19.57 -1.07
N SER A 7 2.00 19.78 -2.22
CA SER A 7 1.56 20.79 -3.19
C SER A 7 0.26 20.42 -3.94
N SER A 8 -0.31 19.24 -3.73
CA SER A 8 -1.58 18.81 -4.32
C SER A 8 -2.69 18.70 -3.27
N GLU A 9 -3.66 19.62 -3.34
CA GLU A 9 -4.85 19.60 -2.48
C GLU A 9 -5.63 18.28 -2.60
N LYS A 10 -5.64 17.67 -3.79
CA LYS A 10 -6.31 16.37 -4.02
C LYS A 10 -5.63 15.24 -3.25
N VAL A 11 -4.29 15.24 -3.23
CA VAL A 11 -3.51 14.25 -2.46
C VAL A 11 -3.74 14.47 -0.97
N ASN A 12 -3.69 15.71 -0.50
CA ASN A 12 -3.93 16.05 0.91
C ASN A 12 -5.32 15.58 1.36
N ALA A 13 -6.37 15.96 0.63
CA ALA A 13 -7.74 15.55 0.95
C ALA A 13 -7.96 14.03 0.88
N TRP A 14 -7.20 13.32 0.05
CA TRP A 14 -7.26 11.85 0.00
C TRP A 14 -6.58 11.23 1.23
N VAL A 15 -5.39 11.70 1.59
CA VAL A 15 -4.68 11.26 2.80
C VAL A 15 -5.52 11.54 4.04
N ASP A 16 -6.14 12.72 4.14
CA ASP A 16 -7.01 13.07 5.27
C ASP A 16 -8.20 12.13 5.42
N ARG A 17 -8.83 11.73 4.30
CA ARG A 17 -9.91 10.72 4.32
C ARG A 17 -9.40 9.37 4.79
N LEU A 18 -8.20 8.97 4.37
CA LEU A 18 -7.61 7.70 4.78
C LEU A 18 -7.23 7.72 6.26
N GLU A 19 -6.62 8.81 6.75
CA GLU A 19 -6.35 9.00 8.18
C GLU A 19 -7.63 8.97 9.01
N SER A 20 -8.69 9.64 8.55
CA SER A 20 -10.00 9.60 9.19
C SER A 20 -10.61 8.20 9.22
N PHE A 21 -10.35 7.37 8.19
CA PHE A 21 -10.75 5.97 8.18
C PHE A 21 -10.00 5.17 9.24
N LEU A 22 -8.67 5.35 9.33
CA LEU A 22 -7.83 4.68 10.31
C LEU A 22 -8.16 5.11 11.75
N ASP A 23 -8.49 6.38 11.97
CA ASP A 23 -8.98 6.91 13.24
C ASP A 23 -10.27 6.21 13.68
N LYS A 24 -11.24 6.10 12.78
CA LYS A 24 -12.53 5.42 13.05
C LYS A 24 -12.38 3.94 13.38
N GLN A 25 -11.38 3.29 12.80
CA GLN A 25 -11.07 1.88 13.07
C GLN A 25 -10.19 1.68 14.32
N GLY A 26 -9.72 2.77 14.94
CA GLY A 26 -8.88 2.72 16.15
C GLY A 26 -7.45 2.27 15.89
N PHE A 27 -6.91 2.50 14.70
CA PHE A 27 -5.56 2.05 14.35
C PHE A 27 -4.50 2.87 15.10
N GLY A 28 -3.61 2.18 15.81
CA GLY A 28 -2.39 2.72 16.42
C GLY A 28 -1.24 2.85 15.42
N GLU A 29 -0.13 3.44 15.85
CA GLU A 29 0.99 3.85 14.98
C GLU A 29 1.57 2.68 14.16
N SER A 30 1.95 1.57 14.77
CA SER A 30 2.48 0.40 14.04
C SER A 30 1.47 -0.15 13.03
N GLN A 31 0.18 -0.16 13.37
CA GLN A 31 -0.90 -0.66 12.50
C GLN A 31 -1.07 0.26 11.29
N ARG A 32 -0.99 1.58 11.49
CA ARG A 32 -1.00 2.56 10.40
C ARG A 32 0.20 2.41 9.49
N ALA A 33 1.40 2.26 10.05
CA ALA A 33 2.59 2.01 9.24
C ALA A 33 2.38 0.79 8.32
N MET A 34 1.91 -0.33 8.87
CA MET A 34 1.65 -1.53 8.08
C MET A 34 0.56 -1.32 7.03
N PHE A 35 -0.48 -0.59 7.37
CA PHE A 35 -1.54 -0.23 6.45
C PHE A 35 -1.03 0.61 5.28
N PHE A 36 -0.23 1.65 5.52
CA PHE A 36 0.36 2.46 4.45
C PHE A 36 1.30 1.64 3.55
N LEU A 37 2.09 0.72 4.11
CA LEU A 37 2.87 -0.23 3.31
C LEU A 37 1.97 -1.07 2.40
N GLY A 38 0.85 -1.58 2.93
CA GLY A 38 -0.17 -2.27 2.15
C GLY A 38 -0.69 -1.47 0.95
N THR A 39 -0.94 -0.16 1.15
CA THR A 39 -1.38 0.72 0.06
C THR A 39 -0.32 0.88 -1.03
N LEU A 40 0.97 0.95 -0.66
CA LEU A 40 2.08 1.00 -1.63
C LEU A 40 2.22 -0.31 -2.41
N ILE A 41 2.05 -1.46 -1.75
CA ILE A 41 2.05 -2.77 -2.40
C ILE A 41 0.94 -2.87 -3.45
N ASN A 42 -0.24 -2.32 -3.15
CA ASN A 42 -1.35 -2.27 -4.12
C ASN A 42 -0.97 -1.50 -5.40
N ARG A 43 -0.26 -0.36 -5.27
CA ARG A 43 0.23 0.39 -6.44
C ARG A 43 1.19 -0.42 -7.28
N VAL A 44 2.14 -1.11 -6.67
CA VAL A 44 3.04 -2.02 -7.39
C VAL A 44 2.25 -3.15 -8.06
N ALA A 45 1.26 -3.72 -7.40
CA ALA A 45 0.45 -4.79 -7.96
C ALA A 45 -0.36 -4.34 -9.19
N LEU A 46 -0.91 -3.13 -9.18
CA LEU A 46 -1.59 -2.55 -10.35
C LEU A 46 -0.64 -2.31 -11.52
N ALA A 47 0.56 -1.79 -11.25
CA ALA A 47 1.60 -1.65 -12.26
C ALA A 47 2.03 -3.02 -12.83
N GLN A 48 2.07 -4.06 -12.00
CA GLN A 48 2.35 -5.43 -12.45
C GLN A 48 1.25 -5.98 -13.36
N VAL A 49 -0.03 -5.73 -13.05
CA VAL A 49 -1.16 -6.10 -13.91
C VAL A 49 -1.07 -5.38 -15.26
N GLU A 50 -0.77 -4.08 -15.28
CA GLU A 50 -0.53 -3.30 -16.50
C GLU A 50 0.60 -3.90 -17.36
N LYS A 51 1.64 -4.46 -16.74
CA LYS A 51 2.74 -5.19 -17.42
C LYS A 51 2.41 -6.66 -17.71
N LYS A 52 1.13 -7.07 -17.63
CA LYS A 52 0.62 -8.43 -17.90
C LYS A 52 1.14 -9.50 -16.94
N HIS A 53 1.63 -9.13 -15.76
CA HIS A 53 2.00 -10.08 -14.72
C HIS A 53 0.78 -10.50 -13.90
N LYS A 54 0.02 -11.48 -14.42
CA LYS A 54 -1.23 -11.99 -13.83
C LYS A 54 -1.09 -12.47 -12.38
N THR A 55 0.08 -12.97 -11.97
CA THR A 55 0.29 -13.49 -10.61
C THR A 55 0.69 -12.43 -9.57
N LYS A 56 0.75 -11.14 -9.94
CA LYS A 56 1.15 -10.02 -9.06
C LYS A 56 2.37 -10.38 -8.18
N PRO A 57 3.57 -10.58 -8.77
CA PRO A 57 4.75 -11.08 -8.05
C PRO A 57 5.09 -10.39 -6.73
N ILE A 58 4.70 -9.12 -6.53
CA ILE A 58 4.92 -8.43 -5.25
C ILE A 58 4.22 -9.12 -4.07
N LEU A 59 3.06 -9.74 -4.29
CA LEU A 59 2.32 -10.45 -3.25
C LEU A 59 3.06 -11.70 -2.76
N LYS A 60 3.90 -12.30 -3.61
CA LYS A 60 4.73 -13.47 -3.24
C LYS A 60 5.85 -13.11 -2.26
N LYS A 61 6.16 -11.81 -2.09
CA LYS A 61 7.13 -11.34 -1.11
C LYS A 61 6.55 -11.24 0.31
N ILE A 62 5.23 -11.31 0.45
CA ILE A 62 4.57 -11.31 1.75
C ILE A 62 4.55 -12.74 2.30
N GLN A 63 5.20 -12.96 3.44
CA GLN A 63 5.17 -14.25 4.13
C GLN A 63 3.85 -14.37 4.90
N MET A 64 2.87 -15.09 4.37
CA MET A 64 1.53 -15.20 4.99
C MET A 64 1.53 -15.84 6.39
N GLN A 65 2.61 -16.52 6.76
CA GLN A 65 2.81 -17.09 8.10
C GLN A 65 3.29 -16.07 9.14
N GLY A 66 3.49 -14.81 8.75
CA GLY A 66 4.01 -13.77 9.63
C GLY A 66 5.30 -13.17 9.08
N MET A 67 5.54 -11.90 9.42
CA MET A 67 6.75 -11.17 9.08
C MET A 67 7.26 -10.41 10.30
N SER A 68 8.54 -10.57 10.61
CA SER A 68 9.23 -9.73 11.60
C SER A 68 9.31 -8.28 11.12
N GLU A 69 9.50 -7.33 12.05
CA GLU A 69 9.71 -5.91 11.72
C GLU A 69 10.85 -5.70 10.71
N LYS A 70 11.91 -6.52 10.81
CA LYS A 70 13.04 -6.49 9.88
C LYS A 70 12.63 -6.92 8.46
N GLU A 71 11.85 -7.99 8.34
CA GLU A 71 11.35 -8.47 7.04
C GLU A 71 10.37 -7.47 6.42
N VAL A 72 9.58 -6.78 7.24
CA VAL A 72 8.73 -5.68 6.80
C VAL A 72 9.55 -4.55 6.19
N ILE A 73 10.69 -4.17 6.80
CA ILE A 73 11.59 -3.15 6.22
C ILE A 73 12.20 -3.62 4.90
N TRP A 74 12.56 -4.89 4.78
CA TRP A 74 13.03 -5.44 3.51
C TRP A 74 11.94 -5.41 2.43
N LEU A 75 10.72 -5.78 2.78
CA LEU A 75 9.56 -5.68 1.91
C LEU A 75 9.31 -4.23 1.47
N TYR A 76 9.42 -3.26 2.38
CA TYR A 76 9.29 -1.85 2.04
C TYR A 76 10.34 -1.42 1.00
N ASN A 77 11.61 -1.77 1.19
CA ASN A 77 12.66 -1.46 0.21
C ASN A 77 12.38 -2.11 -1.16
N ASP A 78 11.93 -3.35 -1.16
CA ASP A 78 11.51 -4.06 -2.38
C ASP A 78 10.36 -3.36 -3.10
N VAL A 79 9.38 -2.84 -2.35
CA VAL A 79 8.26 -2.05 -2.89
C VAL A 79 8.77 -0.76 -3.51
N LEU A 80 9.68 -0.04 -2.84
CA LEU A 80 10.28 1.19 -3.38
C LEU A 80 11.03 0.94 -4.69
N GLU A 81 11.84 -0.12 -4.73
CA GLU A 81 12.55 -0.51 -5.95
C GLU A 81 11.57 -0.73 -7.12
N LYS A 82 10.45 -1.41 -6.87
CA LYS A 82 9.44 -1.66 -7.89
C LYS A 82 8.65 -0.41 -8.29
N LEU A 83 8.33 0.48 -7.35
CA LEU A 83 7.70 1.76 -7.70
C LEU A 83 8.59 2.59 -8.62
N ILE A 84 9.90 2.64 -8.35
CA ILE A 84 10.88 3.31 -9.22
C ILE A 84 10.96 2.60 -10.58
N GLN A 85 11.10 1.27 -10.58
CA GLN A 85 11.22 0.46 -11.82
C GLN A 85 10.02 0.62 -12.76
N TYR A 86 8.81 0.77 -12.20
CA TYR A 86 7.59 0.94 -12.98
C TYR A 86 7.24 2.42 -13.24
N GLU A 87 8.11 3.36 -12.89
CA GLU A 87 7.88 4.81 -13.02
C GLU A 87 6.61 5.28 -12.30
N LYS A 88 6.30 4.67 -11.14
CA LYS A 88 5.13 4.97 -10.31
C LYS A 88 5.48 5.85 -9.11
N MET A 89 6.58 6.61 -9.18
CA MET A 89 6.94 7.63 -8.19
C MET A 89 6.15 8.91 -8.45
N SER A 90 4.85 8.87 -8.12
CA SER A 90 3.95 10.03 -8.17
C SER A 90 3.89 10.74 -6.81
N MET A 91 3.39 11.98 -6.80
CA MET A 91 3.13 12.71 -5.56
C MET A 91 2.20 11.96 -4.60
N PHE A 92 1.29 11.13 -5.14
CA PHE A 92 0.42 10.29 -4.35
C PHE A 92 1.20 9.16 -3.66
N THR A 93 2.07 8.44 -4.38
CA THR A 93 2.91 7.41 -3.76
C THR A 93 3.91 7.98 -2.77
N GLU A 94 4.49 9.15 -3.05
CA GLU A 94 5.40 9.83 -2.12
C GLU A 94 4.67 10.28 -0.84
N ALA A 95 3.41 10.70 -0.96
CA ALA A 95 2.54 10.97 0.18
C ALA A 95 2.31 9.73 1.05
N LEU A 96 1.99 8.59 0.43
CA LEU A 96 1.82 7.32 1.16
C LEU A 96 3.13 6.87 1.84
N MET A 97 4.27 7.02 1.15
CA MET A 97 5.61 6.75 1.72
C MET A 97 5.92 7.65 2.91
N ASN A 98 5.57 8.94 2.82
CA ASN A 98 5.74 9.88 3.93
C ASN A 98 4.96 9.42 5.16
N ARG A 99 3.70 9.02 4.98
CA ARG A 99 2.87 8.52 6.09
C ARG A 99 3.38 7.19 6.65
N PHE A 100 3.86 6.28 5.80
CA PHE A 100 4.55 5.08 6.26
C PHE A 100 5.73 5.42 7.17
N ASN A 101 6.66 6.26 6.69
CA ASN A 101 7.86 6.64 7.44
C ASN A 101 7.52 7.39 8.74
N TYR A 102 6.49 8.23 8.71
CA TYR A 102 6.01 8.97 9.89
C TYR A 102 5.59 7.99 11.00
N TYR A 103 4.65 7.09 10.71
CA TYR A 103 4.15 6.15 11.71
C TYR A 103 5.16 5.08 12.10
N TYR A 104 5.99 4.63 11.15
CA TYR A 104 7.09 3.73 11.46
C TYR A 104 8.09 4.41 12.41
N GLY A 105 8.46 5.67 12.15
CA GLY A 105 9.37 6.44 13.00
C GLY A 105 8.84 6.66 14.42
N LEU A 106 7.53 6.90 14.58
CA LEU A 106 6.89 7.01 15.89
C LEU A 106 6.90 5.68 16.66
N SER A 107 6.73 4.56 15.96
CA SER A 107 6.56 3.25 16.60
C SER A 107 7.80 2.37 16.67
N HIS A 108 8.90 2.69 15.97
CA HIS A 108 10.08 1.81 15.86
C HIS A 108 10.68 1.40 17.22
N ASN A 109 10.69 2.31 18.21
CA ASN A 109 11.20 2.00 19.55
C ASN A 109 10.19 1.23 20.43
N SER A 110 8.96 1.04 19.96
CA SER A 110 7.88 0.38 20.70
C SER A 110 7.01 -0.47 19.78
N TRP A 111 7.64 -1.23 18.88
CA TRP A 111 6.92 -2.11 17.96
C TRP A 111 6.15 -3.18 18.74
N LYS A 112 4.82 -3.08 18.75
CA LYS A 112 3.93 -3.94 19.56
C LYS A 112 3.24 -5.04 18.76
N LEU A 113 3.34 -5.00 17.43
CA LEU A 113 2.67 -5.98 16.58
C LEU A 113 3.44 -7.29 16.55
N SER A 114 2.70 -8.39 16.65
CA SER A 114 3.20 -9.71 16.31
C SER A 114 3.45 -9.85 14.80
N GLU A 115 4.20 -10.89 14.44
CA GLU A 115 4.53 -11.16 13.03
C GLU A 115 3.28 -11.38 12.16
N HIS A 116 2.26 -12.03 12.70
CA HIS A 116 0.98 -12.22 12.01
C HIS A 116 0.18 -10.91 11.88
N GLU A 117 0.20 -10.06 12.91
CA GLU A 117 -0.48 -8.76 12.86
C GLU A 117 0.16 -7.84 11.82
N ASN A 118 1.49 -7.87 11.67
CA ASN A 118 2.17 -7.13 10.60
C ASN A 118 1.58 -7.48 9.23
N VAL A 119 1.49 -8.77 8.92
CA VAL A 119 0.92 -9.26 7.66
C VAL A 119 -0.55 -8.87 7.53
N PHE A 120 -1.33 -9.03 8.60
CA PHE A 120 -2.75 -8.67 8.61
C PHE A 120 -2.97 -7.20 8.23
N TYR A 121 -2.25 -6.28 8.88
CA TYR A 121 -2.41 -4.85 8.62
C TYR A 121 -1.85 -4.41 7.25
N ILE A 122 -0.81 -5.09 6.76
CA ILE A 122 -0.36 -4.92 5.36
C ILE A 122 -1.49 -5.31 4.40
N MET A 123 -2.12 -6.46 4.61
CA MET A 123 -3.22 -6.89 3.74
C MET A 123 -4.47 -6.02 3.88
N ALA A 124 -4.73 -5.46 5.07
CA ALA A 124 -5.79 -4.49 5.28
C ALA A 124 -5.59 -3.25 4.38
N GLY A 125 -4.38 -2.67 4.38
CA GLY A 125 -4.03 -1.55 3.50
C GLY A 125 -4.12 -1.89 2.02
N TYR A 126 -3.64 -3.07 1.63
CA TYR A 126 -3.75 -3.55 0.25
C TYR A 126 -5.21 -3.63 -0.21
N SER A 127 -6.07 -4.23 0.62
CA SER A 127 -7.49 -4.46 0.31
C SER A 127 -8.30 -3.16 0.26
N TYR A 128 -7.95 -2.16 1.08
CA TYR A 128 -8.61 -0.86 1.08
C TYR A 128 -8.61 -0.21 -0.31
N LEU A 129 -7.44 -0.23 -0.98
CA LEU A 129 -7.31 0.35 -2.32
C LEU A 129 -8.02 -0.46 -3.42
N VAL A 130 -8.32 -1.73 -3.19
CA VAL A 130 -9.18 -2.51 -4.11
C VAL A 130 -10.59 -1.93 -4.13
N GLY A 131 -11.12 -1.51 -2.98
CA GLY A 131 -12.46 -0.93 -2.87
C GLY A 131 -12.58 0.54 -3.27
N THR A 132 -11.52 1.34 -3.08
CA THR A 132 -11.60 2.80 -3.27
C THR A 132 -10.90 3.33 -4.52
N LYS A 133 -10.10 2.49 -5.20
CA LYS A 133 -9.13 2.84 -6.25
C LYS A 133 -8.05 3.86 -5.81
N PRO A 134 -6.83 3.78 -6.35
CA PRO A 134 -5.82 4.81 -6.14
C PRO A 134 -6.16 6.15 -6.81
N LEU A 135 -5.66 7.24 -6.24
CA LEU A 135 -5.86 8.59 -6.80
C LEU A 135 -5.13 8.80 -8.14
N ASP A 136 -3.99 8.15 -8.33
CA ASP A 136 -3.11 8.28 -9.48
C ASP A 136 -3.23 7.12 -10.48
N ILE A 137 -4.35 6.37 -10.42
CA ILE A 137 -4.58 5.25 -11.33
C ILE A 137 -4.61 5.73 -12.79
N THR A 138 -3.87 5.05 -13.67
CA THR A 138 -3.85 5.37 -15.10
C THR A 138 -4.98 4.63 -15.83
N LYS A 139 -5.38 5.13 -17.01
CA LYS A 139 -6.32 4.38 -17.87
C LYS A 139 -5.79 2.99 -18.24
N GLY A 140 -4.47 2.88 -18.47
CA GLY A 140 -3.81 1.60 -18.76
C GLY A 140 -3.94 0.61 -17.60
N GLU A 141 -3.77 1.07 -16.36
CA GLU A 141 -3.98 0.25 -15.16
C GLU A 141 -5.44 -0.15 -15.00
N GLU A 142 -6.39 0.76 -15.23
CA GLU A 142 -7.83 0.45 -15.15
C GLU A 142 -8.25 -0.59 -16.20
N ASP A 143 -7.79 -0.45 -17.44
CA ASP A 143 -8.16 -1.35 -18.52
C ASP A 143 -7.51 -2.72 -18.33
N ALA A 144 -6.24 -2.78 -17.92
CA ALA A 144 -5.58 -4.04 -17.59
C ALA A 144 -6.23 -4.73 -16.39
N GLN A 145 -6.70 -3.98 -15.38
CA GLN A 145 -7.41 -4.54 -14.24
C GLN A 145 -8.78 -5.11 -14.64
N LYS A 146 -9.53 -4.44 -15.53
CA LYS A 146 -10.79 -4.98 -16.07
C LYS A 146 -10.56 -6.25 -16.88
N GLU A 147 -9.56 -6.24 -17.78
CA GLU A 147 -9.20 -7.43 -18.57
C GLU A 147 -8.82 -8.60 -17.66
N PHE A 148 -8.05 -8.33 -16.60
CA PHE A 148 -7.68 -9.33 -15.60
C PHE A 148 -8.90 -9.94 -14.90
N SER A 149 -9.87 -9.13 -14.45
CA SER A 149 -11.11 -9.61 -13.83
C SER A 149 -11.99 -10.42 -14.78
N MET A 150 -12.09 -10.01 -16.05
CA MET A 150 -12.85 -10.75 -17.07
C MET A 150 -12.23 -12.10 -17.41
N ASP A 151 -10.90 -12.23 -17.33
CA ASP A 151 -10.21 -13.50 -17.54
C ASP A 151 -10.46 -14.47 -16.37
N GLU A 152 -10.52 -13.99 -15.13
CA GLU A 152 -10.86 -14.83 -13.96
C GLU A 152 -12.27 -15.43 -14.09
N GLU A 153 -13.27 -14.63 -14.49
CA GLU A 153 -14.66 -15.07 -14.68
C GLU A 153 -14.85 -16.12 -15.79
N LYS A 154 -13.94 -16.20 -16.77
CA LYS A 154 -13.99 -17.20 -17.86
C LYS A 154 -13.36 -18.54 -17.49
N THR A 155 -12.59 -18.58 -16.40
CA THR A 155 -11.90 -19.78 -15.91
C THR A 155 -12.71 -20.57 -14.88
N GLU A 156 -13.87 -20.06 -14.45
CA GLU A 156 -14.87 -20.75 -13.62
C GLU A 156 -16.01 -21.33 -14.48
#